data_AF-A0A954SXM3-F1
#
_entry.id   AF-A0A954SXM3-F1
#
_cell.length_a   1.000
_cell.length_b   1.000
_cell.length_c   1.000
_cell.angle_alpha   90.00
_cell.angle_beta   90.00
_cell.angle_gamma   90.00
#
_symmetry.space_group_name_H-M   'P 1'
#
loop_
_entity.id
_entity.type
_entity.pdbx_description
1 polymer ?
#
loop_
_entity_poly.entity_id
_entity_poly.type
_entity_poly.pdbx_seq_one_letter_code
_entity_poly.pdbx_strand_id
1 'polypeptide(L)'
;MNDSPTIEPAGQADDELLVAYLDGELDAATADAVERRLAGEPMLRERLQALTGTWDLLDHLPQETVDESFTQTTVAMVAMKADEGLERRAGRADWSLWLLGGVVLLAAAFCGFRWQRTLWPDANERLLRDLSVVERQALYGRVGDVDFVRSLRDRGLFTDADAAMKEGDDGR
;
A
#
# COMPACT_ATOMS: atom_id res chain seq x y z
N MET A 1 -28.82 -35.71 -6.62
CA MET A 1 -29.31 -34.58 -7.43
C MET A 1 -30.46 -33.94 -6.69
N ASN A 2 -30.23 -32.81 -6.02
CA ASN A 2 -31.31 -32.00 -5.47
C ASN A 2 -31.20 -30.63 -6.15
N ASP A 3 -31.92 -30.46 -7.26
CA ASP A 3 -32.09 -29.17 -7.91
C ASP A 3 -32.90 -28.29 -6.96
N SER A 4 -32.19 -27.46 -6.20
CA SER A 4 -32.80 -26.32 -5.53
C SER A 4 -33.12 -25.30 -6.62
N PRO A 5 -34.38 -24.88 -6.80
CA PRO A 5 -34.66 -23.77 -7.69
C PRO A 5 -34.04 -22.52 -7.05
N THR A 6 -32.95 -22.04 -7.64
CA THR A 6 -32.40 -20.72 -7.37
C THR A 6 -33.45 -19.68 -7.77
N ILE A 7 -34.35 -19.35 -6.85
CA ILE A 7 -35.20 -18.17 -6.94
C ILE A 7 -34.32 -17.01 -6.46
N GLU A 8 -33.53 -16.43 -7.37
CA GLU A 8 -33.01 -15.08 -7.13
C GLU A 8 -34.23 -14.14 -7.11
N PRO A 9 -34.58 -13.55 -5.96
CA PRO A 9 -35.93 -13.10 -5.74
C PRO A 9 -36.11 -11.70 -6.34
N ALA A 10 -37.01 -11.56 -7.30
CA ALA A 10 -37.46 -10.25 -7.80
C ALA A 10 -37.83 -9.27 -6.66
N GLY A 11 -38.23 -9.79 -5.49
CA GLY A 11 -38.52 -8.98 -4.30
C GLY A 11 -37.31 -8.28 -3.67
N GLN A 12 -36.08 -8.81 -3.77
CA GLN A 12 -34.91 -8.17 -3.14
C GLN A 12 -34.43 -6.94 -3.94
N ALA A 13 -34.50 -7.00 -5.27
CA ALA A 13 -34.23 -5.85 -6.13
C ALA A 13 -35.31 -4.75 -5.98
N ASP A 14 -36.57 -5.14 -5.80
CA ASP A 14 -37.65 -4.18 -5.52
C ASP A 14 -37.48 -3.56 -4.12
N ASP A 15 -37.09 -4.31 -3.10
CA ASP A 15 -36.83 -3.78 -1.75
C ASP A 15 -35.65 -2.79 -1.77
N GLU A 16 -34.56 -3.09 -2.48
CA GLU A 16 -33.42 -2.16 -2.66
C GLU A 16 -33.85 -0.86 -3.35
N LEU A 17 -34.66 -0.98 -4.41
CA LEU A 17 -35.20 0.17 -5.13
C LEU A 17 -36.13 1.03 -4.25
N LEU A 18 -36.95 0.42 -3.40
CA LEU A 18 -37.84 1.13 -2.47
C LEU A 18 -37.08 1.80 -1.33
N VAL A 19 -36.02 1.17 -0.82
CA VAL A 19 -35.13 1.79 0.19
C VAL A 19 -34.42 3.01 -0.41
N ALA A 20 -33.82 2.87 -1.60
CA ALA A 20 -33.19 4.00 -2.28
C ALA A 20 -34.18 5.14 -2.58
N TYR A 21 -35.45 4.82 -2.87
CA TYR A 21 -36.52 5.80 -3.01
C TYR A 21 -36.81 6.53 -1.69
N LEU A 22 -36.90 5.81 -0.56
CA LEU A 22 -37.12 6.40 0.77
C LEU A 22 -35.98 7.30 1.23
N ASP A 23 -34.73 6.91 0.95
CA ASP A 23 -33.53 7.69 1.30
C ASP A 23 -33.29 8.87 0.34
N GLY A 24 -34.02 8.93 -0.78
CA GLY A 24 -33.90 9.98 -1.78
C GLY A 24 -32.66 9.86 -2.68
N GLU A 25 -32.08 8.66 -2.79
CA GLU A 25 -30.87 8.39 -3.58
C GLU A 25 -31.14 8.12 -5.07
N LEU A 26 -32.42 7.99 -5.46
CA LEU A 26 -32.81 7.79 -6.86
C LEU A 26 -32.71 9.09 -7.68
N ASP A 27 -32.28 8.95 -8.94
CA ASP A 27 -32.43 10.04 -9.90
C ASP A 27 -33.90 10.28 -10.27
N ALA A 28 -34.20 11.46 -10.79
CA ALA A 28 -35.58 11.88 -11.07
C ALA A 28 -36.34 10.93 -12.02
N ALA A 29 -35.67 10.38 -13.05
CA ALA A 29 -36.34 9.51 -14.01
C ALA A 29 -36.66 8.14 -13.38
N THR A 30 -35.79 7.64 -12.51
CA THR A 30 -36.01 6.40 -11.77
C THR A 30 -37.07 6.57 -10.69
N ALA A 31 -37.07 7.70 -9.96
CA ALA A 31 -38.12 8.04 -9.00
C ALA A 31 -39.51 8.10 -9.67
N ASP A 32 -39.65 8.80 -10.80
CA ASP A 32 -40.90 8.85 -11.58
C ASP A 32 -41.38 7.47 -12.06
N ALA A 33 -40.44 6.54 -12.34
CA ALA A 33 -40.78 5.17 -12.70
C ALA A 33 -41.30 4.38 -11.49
N VAL A 34 -40.67 4.52 -10.32
CA VAL A 34 -41.11 3.91 -9.07
C VAL A 34 -42.49 4.43 -8.67
N GLU A 35 -42.74 5.72 -8.77
CA GLU A 35 -44.06 6.31 -8.46
C GLU A 35 -45.19 5.74 -9.34
N ARG A 36 -44.92 5.58 -10.64
CA ARG A 36 -45.89 4.95 -11.57
C ARG A 36 -46.14 3.49 -11.20
N ARG A 37 -45.12 2.73 -10.81
CA ARG A 37 -45.27 1.35 -10.32
C ARG A 37 -46.07 1.31 -9.02
N LEU A 38 -45.77 2.18 -8.05
CA LEU A 38 -46.51 2.30 -6.80
C LEU A 38 -48.00 2.66 -7.00
N ALA A 39 -48.35 3.39 -8.07
CA ALA A 39 -49.73 3.66 -8.43
C ALA A 39 -50.46 2.40 -8.93
N GLY A 40 -49.79 1.56 -9.73
CA GLY A 40 -50.38 0.38 -10.37
C GLY A 40 -50.28 -0.92 -9.57
N GLU A 41 -49.27 -1.07 -8.70
CA GLU A 41 -48.92 -2.32 -8.04
C GLU A 41 -49.23 -2.26 -6.52
N PRO A 42 -50.33 -2.87 -6.05
CA PRO A 42 -50.68 -2.82 -4.62
C PRO A 42 -49.66 -3.53 -3.74
N MET A 43 -49.05 -4.63 -4.20
CA MET A 43 -48.03 -5.36 -3.45
C MET A 43 -46.78 -4.52 -3.19
N LEU A 44 -46.38 -3.69 -4.16
CA LEU A 44 -45.22 -2.80 -4.02
C LEU A 44 -45.49 -1.70 -2.98
N ARG A 45 -46.76 -1.23 -2.90
CA ARG A 45 -47.20 -0.26 -1.88
C ARG A 45 -47.20 -0.85 -0.47
N GLU A 46 -47.65 -2.09 -0.32
CA GLU A 46 -47.58 -2.80 0.97
C GLU A 46 -46.13 -2.98 1.43
N ARG A 47 -45.21 -3.26 0.50
CA ARG A 47 -43.77 -3.33 0.79
C ARG A 47 -43.21 -2.00 1.27
N LEU A 48 -43.50 -0.91 0.56
CA LEU A 48 -43.10 0.44 0.96
C LEU A 48 -43.61 0.79 2.37
N GLN A 49 -44.87 0.49 2.68
CA GLN A 49 -45.46 0.73 4.00
C GLN A 49 -44.75 -0.07 5.11
N ALA A 50 -44.39 -1.33 4.85
CA ALA A 50 -43.66 -2.15 5.82
C ALA A 50 -42.25 -1.60 6.11
N LEU A 51 -41.55 -1.12 5.07
CA LEU A 51 -40.24 -0.49 5.20
C LEU A 51 -40.34 0.82 6.01
N THR A 52 -41.27 1.72 5.67
CA THR A 52 -41.50 2.97 6.42
C THR A 52 -41.87 2.70 7.88
N GLY A 53 -42.75 1.73 8.16
CA GLY A 53 -43.14 1.42 9.55
C GLY A 53 -41.98 0.88 10.40
N THR A 54 -40.95 0.29 9.79
CA THR A 54 -39.73 -0.12 10.52
C THR A 54 -38.91 1.08 10.95
N TRP A 55 -38.86 2.14 10.13
CA TRP A 55 -38.22 3.40 10.46
C TRP A 55 -38.97 4.17 11.54
N ASP A 56 -40.31 4.18 11.50
CA ASP A 56 -41.14 4.83 12.52
C ASP A 56 -40.92 4.22 13.92
N LEU A 57 -40.59 2.91 14.00
CA LEU A 57 -40.22 2.28 15.27
C LEU A 57 -38.92 2.84 15.87
N LEU A 58 -38.03 3.42 15.04
CA LEU A 58 -36.82 4.05 15.55
C LEU A 58 -37.11 5.31 16.38
N ASP A 59 -38.17 6.05 16.04
CA ASP A 59 -38.61 7.23 16.79
C ASP A 59 -39.13 6.89 18.19
N HIS A 60 -39.50 5.63 18.41
CA HIS A 60 -39.92 5.12 19.70
C HIS A 60 -38.78 4.61 20.58
N LEU A 61 -37.52 4.66 20.13
CA LEU A 61 -36.40 4.30 20.99
C LEU A 61 -36.29 5.27 22.17
N PRO A 62 -36.13 4.76 23.41
CA PRO A 62 -35.93 5.60 24.57
C PRO A 62 -34.65 6.42 24.40
N GLN A 63 -34.77 7.74 24.43
CA GLN A 63 -33.63 8.62 24.53
C GLN A 63 -33.18 8.65 25.98
N GLU A 64 -32.11 7.90 26.28
CA GLU A 64 -31.42 7.96 27.57
C GLU A 64 -30.89 9.39 27.76
N THR A 65 -31.51 10.16 28.66
CA THR A 65 -30.97 11.46 29.06
C THR A 65 -29.73 11.20 29.91
N VAL A 66 -28.57 11.32 29.28
CA VAL A 66 -27.28 11.11 29.91
C VAL A 66 -27.11 12.10 31.07
N ASP A 67 -26.96 11.57 32.28
CA ASP A 67 -26.76 12.34 33.49
C ASP A 67 -25.40 13.07 33.44
N GLU A 68 -25.29 14.26 34.05
CA GLU A 68 -24.07 15.10 34.00
C GLU A 68 -22.81 14.35 34.50
N SER A 69 -23.01 13.31 35.32
CA SER A 69 -21.98 12.40 35.84
C SER A 69 -21.25 11.59 34.76
N PHE A 70 -21.88 11.30 33.61
CA PHE A 70 -21.23 10.58 32.51
C PHE A 70 -20.18 11.45 31.79
N THR A 71 -20.51 12.73 31.56
CA THR A 71 -19.56 13.70 31.02
C THR A 71 -18.40 13.90 31.99
N GLN A 72 -18.69 13.99 33.29
CA GLN A 72 -17.67 14.07 34.34
C GLN A 72 -16.76 12.83 34.33
N THR A 73 -17.30 11.63 34.14
CA THR A 73 -16.51 10.39 34.08
C THR A 73 -15.57 10.37 32.88
N THR A 74 -16.02 10.85 31.72
CA THR A 74 -15.19 10.91 30.51
C THR A 74 -14.09 11.96 30.65
N VAL A 75 -14.43 13.16 31.14
CA VAL A 75 -13.44 14.22 31.41
C VAL A 75 -12.45 13.76 32.48
N ALA A 76 -12.90 13.07 33.53
CA ALA A 76 -12.04 12.50 34.55
C ALA A 76 -11.11 11.41 33.98
N MET A 77 -11.59 10.54 33.10
CA MET A 77 -10.76 9.53 32.45
C MET A 77 -9.68 10.16 31.55
N VAL A 78 -10.01 11.24 30.82
CA VAL A 78 -9.05 12.00 30.02
C VAL A 78 -8.02 12.70 30.92
N ALA A 79 -8.47 13.33 32.01
CA ALA A 79 -7.60 13.98 32.99
C ALA A 79 -6.65 12.98 33.67
N MET A 80 -7.15 11.81 34.08
CA MET A 80 -6.33 10.74 34.65
C MET A 80 -5.29 10.20 33.66
N LYS A 81 -5.66 10.02 32.37
CA LYS A 81 -4.68 9.62 31.34
C LYS A 81 -3.63 10.69 31.06
N ALA A 82 -4.01 11.97 31.14
CA ALA A 82 -3.06 13.07 31.03
C ALA A 82 -2.08 13.08 32.21
N ASP A 83 -2.58 12.89 33.43
CA ASP A 83 -1.78 12.82 34.65
C ASP A 83 -0.85 11.59 34.67
N GLU A 84 -1.33 10.42 34.27
CA GLU A 84 -0.50 9.21 34.10
C GLU A 84 0.61 9.41 33.03
N GLY A 85 0.34 10.22 31.99
CA GLY A 85 1.31 10.62 30.99
C GLY A 85 2.32 11.67 31.46
N LEU A 86 2.01 12.40 32.53
CA LEU A 86 2.91 13.35 33.19
C LEU A 86 3.71 12.67 34.30
N GLU A 87 3.13 11.78 35.10
CA GLU A 87 3.82 10.97 36.11
C GLU A 87 4.87 10.04 35.47
N ARG A 88 4.55 9.42 34.31
CA ARG A 88 5.55 8.66 33.52
C ARG A 88 6.69 9.52 32.98
N ARG A 89 6.51 10.83 32.85
CA ARG A 89 7.57 11.79 32.51
C ARG A 89 8.22 12.45 33.75
N ALA A 90 7.62 12.33 34.92
CA ALA A 90 8.12 12.85 36.20
C ALA A 90 9.06 11.88 36.92
N GLY A 91 9.23 10.65 36.41
CA GLY A 91 10.47 9.92 36.59
C GLY A 91 11.57 10.75 35.95
N ARG A 92 12.35 11.46 36.77
CA ARG A 92 13.58 12.19 36.39
C ARG A 92 14.54 11.20 35.74
N ALA A 93 14.29 10.90 34.46
CA ALA A 93 15.06 10.00 33.65
C ALA A 93 16.36 10.71 33.31
N ASP A 94 17.47 10.03 33.59
CA ASP A 94 18.83 10.50 33.47
C ASP A 94 19.16 10.93 32.03
N TRP A 95 18.74 12.13 31.64
CA TRP A 95 19.12 12.73 30.36
C TRP A 95 20.66 12.83 30.27
N SER A 96 21.36 12.89 31.40
CA SER A 96 22.83 12.80 31.43
C SER A 96 23.34 11.45 30.92
N LEU A 97 22.61 10.35 31.10
CA LEU A 97 23.01 9.01 30.61
C LEU A 97 22.78 8.88 29.09
N TRP A 98 21.70 9.47 28.56
CA TRP A 98 21.46 9.53 27.11
C TRP A 98 22.42 10.48 26.39
N LEU A 99 22.77 11.62 27.01
CA LEU A 99 23.80 12.51 26.47
C LEU A 99 25.17 11.83 26.43
N LEU A 100 25.51 11.05 27.45
CA LEU A 100 26.78 10.30 27.49
C LEU A 100 26.81 9.17 26.44
N GLY A 101 25.69 8.46 26.24
CA GLY A 101 25.53 7.49 25.15
C GLY A 101 25.69 8.12 23.76
N GLY A 102 25.10 9.31 23.54
CA GLY A 102 25.23 10.05 22.28
C GLY A 102 26.67 10.48 21.99
N VAL A 103 27.41 10.95 23.01
CA VAL A 103 28.82 11.34 22.87
C VAL A 103 29.71 10.13 22.54
N VAL A 104 29.50 8.98 23.19
CA VAL A 104 30.28 7.76 22.90
C VAL A 104 30.02 7.26 21.48
N LEU A 105 28.77 7.30 21.01
CA LEU A 105 28.40 6.86 19.67
C LEU A 105 29.00 7.80 18.59
N LEU A 106 28.97 9.12 18.82
CA LEU A 106 29.64 10.09 17.95
C LEU A 106 31.16 9.92 17.95
N ALA A 107 31.78 9.65 19.10
CA ALA A 107 33.22 9.40 19.18
C ALA A 107 33.62 8.11 18.44
N ALA A 108 32.84 7.03 18.57
CA ALA A 108 33.05 5.78 17.84
C ALA A 108 32.88 5.97 16.32
N ALA A 109 31.85 6.72 15.89
CA ALA A 109 31.65 7.07 14.49
C ALA A 109 32.80 7.93 13.93
N PHE A 110 33.30 8.89 14.70
CA PHE A 110 34.42 9.74 14.31
C PHE A 110 35.73 8.94 14.20
N CYS A 111 36.02 8.06 15.17
CA CYS A 111 37.16 7.15 15.12
C CYS A 111 37.07 6.19 13.93
N GLY A 112 35.89 5.60 13.68
CA GLY A 112 35.66 4.73 12.53
C GLY A 112 35.86 5.47 11.20
N PHE A 113 35.29 6.67 11.06
CA PHE A 113 35.45 7.51 9.87
C PHE A 113 36.91 7.92 9.62
N ARG A 114 37.64 8.26 10.69
CA ARG A 114 39.07 8.60 10.62
C ARG A 114 39.91 7.39 10.19
N TRP A 115 39.62 6.20 10.72
CA TRP A 115 40.30 4.95 10.38
C TRP A 115 40.02 4.52 8.93
N GLN A 116 38.76 4.65 8.50
CA GLN A 116 38.29 4.35 7.15
C GLN A 116 39.01 5.22 6.10
N ARG A 117 39.21 6.51 6.40
CA ARG A 117 39.86 7.44 5.48
C ARG A 117 41.36 7.17 5.28
N THR A 118 42.02 6.51 6.23
CA THR A 118 43.46 6.20 6.13
C THR A 118 43.77 4.85 5.49
N LEU A 119 42.80 3.93 5.44
CA LEU A 119 43.01 2.54 4.99
C LEU A 119 42.22 2.15 3.74
N TRP A 120 41.44 3.05 3.14
CA TRP A 120 40.80 2.80 1.84
C TRP A 120 41.60 3.43 0.69
N PRO A 121 42.54 2.70 0.06
CA PRO A 121 42.94 3.02 -1.30
C PRO A 121 41.79 2.62 -2.24
N ASP A 122 41.22 3.63 -2.88
CA ASP A 122 40.42 3.64 -4.11
C ASP A 122 39.69 2.35 -4.53
N ALA A 123 38.71 1.91 -3.74
CA ALA A 123 37.67 0.99 -4.23
C ALA A 123 36.82 1.64 -5.35
N ASN A 124 36.83 2.97 -5.43
CA ASN A 124 36.04 3.74 -6.39
C ASN A 124 36.60 3.65 -7.81
N GLU A 125 37.92 3.50 -7.98
CA GLU A 125 38.53 3.27 -9.31
C GLU A 125 38.08 1.96 -9.96
N ARG A 126 37.85 0.91 -9.16
CA ARG A 126 37.35 -0.38 -9.67
C ARG A 126 35.91 -0.28 -10.17
N LEU A 127 35.07 0.45 -9.44
CA LEU A 127 33.66 0.68 -9.81
C LEU A 127 33.53 1.55 -11.08
N LEU A 128 34.42 2.53 -11.26
CA LEU A 128 34.47 3.34 -12.47
C LEU A 128 34.97 2.55 -13.68
N ARG A 129 35.84 1.55 -13.48
CA ARG A 129 36.33 0.66 -14.55
C ARG A 129 35.24 -0.30 -15.05
N ASP A 130 34.40 -0.81 -14.15
CA ASP A 130 33.28 -1.71 -14.47
C ASP A 130 32.02 -1.00 -15.00
N LEU A 131 31.94 0.33 -14.93
CA LEU A 131 30.82 1.11 -15.45
C LEU A 131 30.62 0.92 -16.97
N SER A 132 31.73 0.76 -17.71
CA SER A 132 31.72 0.56 -19.16
C SER A 132 31.08 -0.78 -19.59
N VAL A 133 31.07 -1.77 -18.69
CA VAL A 133 30.47 -3.10 -18.92
C VAL A 133 28.97 -3.07 -18.66
N VAL A 134 28.52 -2.28 -17.69
CA VAL A 134 27.10 -2.13 -17.33
C VAL A 134 26.34 -1.30 -18.38
N GLU A 135 26.98 -0.28 -18.97
CA GLU A 135 26.32 0.62 -19.93
C GLU A 135 25.98 -0.06 -21.28
N ARG A 136 26.67 -1.16 -21.65
CA ARG A 136 26.42 -1.89 -22.91
C ARG A 136 25.53 -3.13 -22.75
N GLN A 137 24.93 -3.34 -21.59
CA GLN A 137 24.10 -4.53 -21.33
C GLN A 137 22.92 -4.66 -22.34
N ALA A 138 22.39 -3.53 -22.83
CA ALA A 138 21.35 -3.51 -23.86
C ALA A 138 21.83 -3.89 -25.28
N LEU A 139 23.13 -3.78 -25.58
CA LEU A 139 23.71 -4.20 -26.86
C LEU A 139 24.00 -5.71 -26.87
N TYR A 140 24.35 -6.30 -25.72
CA TYR A 140 24.57 -7.75 -25.60
C TYR A 140 23.27 -8.56 -25.56
N GLY A 141 22.13 -7.94 -25.23
CA GLY A 141 20.82 -8.59 -25.25
C GLY A 141 20.27 -8.94 -26.64
N ARG A 142 20.94 -8.52 -27.73
CA ARG A 142 20.49 -8.77 -29.12
C ARG A 142 21.38 -9.73 -29.92
N VAL A 143 22.40 -10.33 -29.32
CA VAL A 143 23.08 -11.50 -29.89
C VAL A 143 22.78 -12.67 -28.95
N GLY A 144 21.72 -13.39 -29.29
CA GLY A 144 21.29 -14.56 -28.55
C GLY A 144 22.38 -15.62 -28.53
N ASP A 145 22.77 -15.98 -27.31
CA ASP A 145 23.35 -17.26 -26.92
C ASP A 145 24.82 -17.56 -27.32
N VAL A 146 25.56 -18.15 -26.39
CA VAL A 146 26.98 -18.50 -26.55
C VAL A 146 27.15 -19.62 -27.59
N ASP A 147 26.12 -20.45 -27.77
CA ASP A 147 26.12 -21.52 -28.76
C ASP A 147 25.96 -21.01 -30.20
N PHE A 148 25.40 -19.80 -30.41
CA PHE A 148 25.40 -19.14 -31.71
C PHE A 148 26.82 -18.73 -32.13
N VAL A 149 27.61 -18.18 -31.21
CA VAL A 149 29.01 -17.81 -31.47
C VAL A 149 29.88 -19.05 -31.69
N ARG A 150 29.59 -20.16 -30.99
CA ARG A 150 30.27 -21.44 -31.19
C ARG A 150 29.93 -22.06 -32.55
N SER A 151 28.67 -22.04 -32.97
CA SER A 151 28.25 -22.55 -34.28
C SER A 151 28.75 -21.71 -35.46
N LEU A 152 28.95 -20.40 -35.29
CA LEU A 152 29.61 -19.54 -36.30
C LEU A 152 31.10 -19.87 -36.47
N ARG A 153 31.78 -20.26 -35.38
CA ARG A 153 33.17 -20.70 -35.40
C ARG A 153 33.33 -22.05 -36.08
N ASP A 154 32.45 -22.99 -35.77
CA ASP A 154 32.44 -24.30 -36.42
C ASP A 154 32.13 -24.21 -37.92
N ARG A 155 31.41 -23.16 -38.35
CA ARG A 155 31.14 -22.87 -39.77
C ARG A 155 32.26 -22.10 -40.48
N GLY A 156 33.38 -21.82 -39.80
CA GLY A 156 34.55 -21.16 -40.40
C GLY A 156 34.31 -19.71 -40.85
N LEU A 157 33.26 -19.06 -40.32
CA LEU A 157 32.86 -17.70 -40.74
C LEU A 157 33.70 -16.59 -40.07
N PHE A 158 34.52 -16.94 -39.09
CA PHE A 158 35.59 -16.06 -38.61
C PHE A 158 36.80 -16.28 -39.52
N THR A 159 36.95 -15.42 -40.52
CA THR A 159 38.19 -15.34 -41.30
C THR A 159 39.25 -14.70 -40.40
N ASP A 160 40.44 -15.29 -40.35
CA ASP A 160 41.60 -14.85 -39.54
C ASP A 160 42.17 -13.49 -39.98
N ALA A 161 41.32 -12.47 -40.12
CA ALA A 161 41.75 -11.09 -40.35
C ALA A 161 42.47 -10.50 -39.12
N ASP A 162 42.32 -11.11 -37.94
CA ASP A 162 43.00 -10.68 -36.72
C ASP A 162 44.27 -11.49 -36.39
N ALA A 163 44.54 -12.58 -37.12
CA ALA A 163 45.83 -13.28 -37.01
C ALA A 163 46.98 -12.47 -37.65
N ALA A 164 46.66 -11.49 -38.51
CA ALA A 164 47.63 -10.62 -39.16
C ALA A 164 48.26 -9.56 -38.23
N MET A 165 47.82 -9.43 -36.97
CA MET A 165 48.43 -8.52 -36.00
C MET A 165 49.32 -9.24 -34.96
N LYS A 166 49.78 -10.46 -35.26
CA LYS A 166 50.82 -11.16 -34.47
C LYS A 166 52.18 -11.26 -35.16
N GLU A 167 52.34 -10.70 -36.35
CA GLU A 167 53.55 -10.90 -37.16
C GLU A 167 54.42 -9.64 -37.33
N GLY A 168 54.27 -8.63 -36.47
CA GLY A 168 54.95 -7.35 -36.67
C GLY A 168 55.34 -6.58 -35.42
N ASP A 169 55.88 -7.22 -34.39
CA ASP A 169 56.74 -6.52 -33.40
C ASP A 169 57.49 -7.50 -32.48
N ASP A 170 58.53 -8.17 -32.98
CA ASP A 170 59.71 -8.45 -32.14
C ASP A 170 60.93 -8.62 -33.03
N GLY A 171 61.45 -7.48 -33.48
CA GLY A 171 62.81 -7.36 -33.96
C GLY A 171 63.70 -6.90 -32.82
N ARG A 172 64.33 -7.85 -32.12
CA ARG A 172 65.73 -7.77 -31.67
C ARG A 172 66.33 -9.13 -31.34
#